data_AF-A0A2R6M3S2-F1
#
_entry.id   AF-A0A2R6M3S2-F1
#
_cell.length_a   1.000
_cell.length_b   1.000
_cell.length_c   1.000
_cell.angle_alpha   90.00
_cell.angle_beta   90.00
_cell.angle_gamma   90.00
#
_symmetry.space_group_name_H-M   'P 1'
#
loop_
_entity.id
_entity.type
_entity.pdbx_description
1 polymer ?
#
loop_
_entity_poly.entity_id
_entity_poly.type
_entity_poly.pdbx_seq_one_letter_code
_entity_poly.pdbx_strand_id
1 'polypeptide(L)'
;MPDGGAPARAAQQSALSSLTHEFLTDEETGDLLDAVADADLTDPDAEGCLQGIHWTGGFASFQSYTVGSVLAAQLDDALREDIDDVDQLIRAGEFEPLHDWMTEHVHRHGQRYPADELIERATGEPLTAEYFVEYAEAKFGDPYGV
;
A
#
# COMPACT_ATOMS: atom_id res chain seq x y z
N MET A 1 18.56 18.97 -10.27
CA MET A 1 17.59 19.71 -11.12
C MET A 1 18.38 20.71 -11.94
N PRO A 2 18.19 20.81 -13.27
CA PRO A 2 18.85 21.82 -14.08
C PRO A 2 18.41 23.23 -13.67
N ASP A 3 19.29 24.23 -13.87
CA ASP A 3 19.01 25.63 -13.55
C ASP A 3 17.74 26.12 -14.29
N GLY A 4 16.88 26.83 -13.57
CA GLY A 4 15.59 27.30 -14.07
C GLY A 4 14.47 26.24 -14.12
N GLY A 5 14.76 24.98 -13.80
CA GLY A 5 13.77 23.90 -13.81
C GLY A 5 12.69 24.02 -12.74
N ALA A 6 13.01 24.58 -11.57
CA ALA A 6 12.03 24.74 -10.48
C ALA A 6 10.96 25.81 -10.78
N PRO A 7 11.28 27.03 -11.25
CA PRO A 7 10.28 28.03 -11.65
C PRO A 7 9.38 27.55 -12.80
N ALA A 8 9.95 26.91 -13.83
CA ALA A 8 9.18 26.39 -14.96
C ALA A 8 8.20 25.30 -14.52
N ARG A 9 8.62 24.38 -13.64
CA ARG A 9 7.76 23.34 -13.08
C ARG A 9 6.66 23.91 -12.21
N ALA A 10 6.96 24.93 -11.40
CA ALA A 10 5.96 25.61 -10.58
C ALA A 10 4.89 26.31 -11.44
N ALA A 11 5.28 26.97 -12.52
CA ALA A 11 4.34 27.59 -13.47
C ALA A 11 3.45 26.56 -14.17
N GLN A 12 4.03 25.42 -14.61
CA GLN A 12 3.28 24.32 -15.21
C GLN A 12 2.29 23.68 -14.21
N GLN A 13 2.71 23.42 -12.97
CA GLN A 13 1.83 22.87 -11.94
C GLN A 13 0.71 23.82 -11.57
N SER A 14 0.99 25.13 -11.52
CA SER A 14 -0.04 26.16 -11.27
C SER A 14 -1.08 26.18 -12.39
N ALA A 15 -0.65 26.18 -13.66
CA ALA A 15 -1.57 26.15 -14.79
C ALA A 15 -2.42 24.87 -14.82
N LEU A 16 -1.81 23.71 -14.56
CA LEU A 16 -2.54 22.44 -14.48
C LEU A 16 -3.55 22.45 -13.33
N SER A 17 -3.16 22.95 -12.16
CA SER A 17 -4.06 23.07 -11.00
C SER A 17 -5.27 23.96 -11.29
N SER A 18 -5.08 25.08 -12.00
CA SER A 18 -6.18 25.97 -12.38
C SER A 18 -7.14 25.30 -13.34
N LEU A 19 -6.63 24.61 -14.37
CA LEU A 19 -7.46 23.86 -15.31
C LEU A 19 -8.20 22.71 -14.62
N THR A 20 -7.53 21.96 -13.75
CA THR A 20 -8.18 20.91 -12.95
C THR A 20 -9.30 21.49 -12.08
N HIS A 21 -9.08 22.64 -11.44
CA HIS A 21 -10.12 23.31 -10.66
C HIS A 21 -11.30 23.75 -11.53
N GLU A 22 -11.04 24.33 -12.70
CA GLU A 22 -12.08 24.71 -13.66
C GLU A 22 -12.90 23.49 -14.07
N PHE A 23 -12.27 22.40 -14.50
CA PHE A 23 -12.97 21.15 -14.83
C PHE A 23 -13.79 20.59 -13.66
N LEU A 24 -13.23 20.56 -12.44
CA LEU A 24 -13.92 20.02 -11.27
C LEU A 24 -15.08 20.88 -10.76
N THR A 25 -15.11 22.17 -11.11
CA THR A 25 -16.16 23.11 -10.70
C THR A 25 -17.10 23.50 -11.83
N ASP A 26 -16.86 22.97 -13.04
CA ASP A 26 -17.71 23.18 -14.19
C ASP A 26 -19.10 22.56 -13.98
N GLU A 27 -20.13 23.27 -14.46
CA GLU A 27 -21.53 22.79 -14.40
C GLU A 27 -21.69 21.46 -15.15
N GLU A 28 -20.97 21.26 -16.25
CA GLU A 28 -20.99 20.00 -17.02
C GLU A 28 -20.55 18.80 -16.16
N THR A 29 -19.53 18.98 -15.32
CA THR A 29 -19.08 17.94 -14.39
C THR A 29 -20.14 17.64 -13.33
N GLY A 30 -20.84 18.67 -12.86
CA GLY A 30 -21.99 18.51 -11.95
C GLY A 30 -23.13 17.71 -12.59
N ASP A 31 -23.52 18.08 -13.81
CA ASP A 31 -24.56 17.39 -14.56
C ASP A 31 -24.21 15.91 -14.84
N LEU A 32 -22.95 15.63 -15.15
CA LEU A 32 -22.45 14.26 -15.34
C LEU A 32 -22.49 13.45 -14.04
N LEU A 33 -22.11 14.05 -12.90
CA LEU A 33 -22.17 13.39 -11.59
C LEU A 33 -23.61 13.09 -11.17
N ASP A 34 -24.53 14.03 -11.38
CA ASP A 34 -25.97 13.82 -11.10
C ASP A 34 -26.54 12.73 -12.01
N ALA A 35 -26.14 12.69 -13.29
CA ALA A 35 -26.58 11.67 -14.22
C ALA A 35 -26.14 10.24 -13.83
N VAL A 36 -24.97 10.09 -13.18
CA VAL A 36 -24.48 8.79 -12.72
C VAL A 36 -24.88 8.44 -11.28
N ALA A 37 -25.35 9.40 -10.49
CA ALA A 37 -25.74 9.18 -9.10
C ALA A 37 -26.92 8.20 -8.95
N ASP A 38 -27.85 8.23 -9.91
CA ASP A 38 -29.01 7.32 -9.98
C ASP A 38 -28.76 6.11 -10.90
N ALA A 39 -27.54 5.93 -11.41
CA ALA A 39 -27.22 4.79 -12.28
C ALA A 39 -27.28 3.48 -11.48
N ASP A 40 -27.89 2.45 -12.07
CA ASP A 40 -27.92 1.11 -11.50
C ASP A 40 -26.52 0.48 -11.58
N LEU A 41 -25.82 0.46 -10.45
CA LEU A 41 -24.47 -0.10 -10.31
C LEU A 41 -24.45 -1.63 -10.25
N THR A 42 -25.55 -2.32 -10.57
CA THR A 42 -25.52 -3.77 -10.87
C THR A 42 -24.85 -4.08 -12.21
N ASP A 43 -24.33 -3.06 -12.89
CA ASP A 43 -23.46 -3.18 -14.03
C ASP A 43 -22.25 -4.08 -13.68
N PRO A 44 -21.99 -5.17 -14.45
CA PRO A 44 -20.78 -5.97 -14.28
C PRO A 44 -19.48 -5.15 -14.30
N ASP A 45 -19.48 -3.95 -14.90
CA ASP A 45 -18.33 -3.05 -14.88
C ASP A 45 -18.05 -2.47 -13.49
N ALA A 46 -19.05 -2.31 -12.62
CA ALA A 46 -18.91 -1.82 -11.25
C ALA A 46 -18.16 -2.80 -10.33
N GLU A 47 -18.39 -4.11 -10.50
CA GLU A 47 -17.60 -5.18 -9.87
C GLU A 47 -16.37 -5.58 -10.71
N GLY A 48 -16.24 -5.02 -11.91
CA GLY A 48 -15.19 -5.28 -12.88
C GLY A 48 -14.12 -4.19 -12.89
N CYS A 49 -13.91 -3.58 -14.06
CA CYS A 49 -12.82 -2.62 -14.23
C CYS A 49 -13.03 -1.29 -13.49
N LEU A 50 -14.25 -0.96 -13.08
CA LEU A 50 -14.55 0.28 -12.33
C LEU A 50 -14.48 0.09 -10.81
N GLN A 51 -14.25 -1.12 -10.32
CA GLN A 51 -14.19 -1.41 -8.88
C GLN A 51 -13.04 -0.65 -8.18
N GLY A 52 -11.89 -0.51 -8.84
CA GLY A 52 -10.70 0.14 -8.30
C GLY A 52 -10.65 1.63 -8.66
N ILE A 53 -10.70 2.52 -7.67
CA ILE A 53 -10.64 3.97 -7.89
C ILE A 53 -9.29 4.44 -8.47
N HIS A 54 -8.23 3.63 -8.36
CA HIS A 54 -6.85 4.05 -8.65
C HIS A 54 -6.64 4.56 -10.08
N TRP A 55 -7.32 3.98 -11.06
CA TRP A 55 -7.20 4.38 -12.47
C TRP A 55 -7.78 5.77 -12.75
N THR A 56 -8.66 6.28 -11.91
CA THR A 56 -9.21 7.65 -12.06
C THR A 56 -8.19 8.72 -11.65
N GLY A 57 -7.26 8.37 -10.75
CA GLY A 57 -6.22 9.27 -10.25
C GLY A 57 -4.88 9.19 -11.01
N GLY A 58 -4.71 8.21 -11.90
CA GLY A 58 -3.48 7.99 -12.66
C GLY A 58 -3.20 6.52 -12.92
N PHE A 59 -1.97 6.19 -13.29
CA PHE A 59 -1.59 4.78 -13.43
C PHE A 59 -1.58 4.11 -12.05
N ALA A 60 -2.35 3.03 -11.92
CA ALA A 60 -2.51 2.36 -10.64
C ALA A 60 -1.27 1.54 -10.26
N SER A 61 -0.84 1.68 -9.02
CA SER A 61 0.31 0.96 -8.44
C SER A 61 -0.12 -0.27 -7.64
N PHE A 62 -0.94 -1.13 -8.24
CA PHE A 62 -1.52 -2.30 -7.55
C PHE A 62 -0.47 -3.29 -7.03
N GLN A 63 0.67 -3.39 -7.73
CA GLN A 63 1.77 -4.27 -7.33
C GLN A 63 2.25 -3.99 -5.89
N SER A 64 2.10 -2.76 -5.41
CA SER A 64 2.51 -2.38 -4.05
C SER A 64 1.70 -3.11 -2.96
N TYR A 65 0.46 -3.53 -3.23
CA TYR A 65 -0.33 -4.32 -2.28
C TYR A 65 0.23 -5.74 -2.11
N THR A 66 0.56 -6.39 -3.22
CA THR A 66 1.18 -7.73 -3.20
C THR A 66 2.56 -7.66 -2.57
N VAL A 67 3.40 -6.70 -2.98
CA VAL A 67 4.72 -6.50 -2.39
C VAL A 67 4.60 -6.22 -0.89
N GLY A 68 3.63 -5.42 -0.46
CA GLY A 68 3.35 -5.18 0.97
C GLY A 68 2.98 -6.45 1.75
N SER A 69 2.23 -7.37 1.13
CA SER A 69 1.86 -8.64 1.77
C SER A 69 3.06 -9.58 1.92
N VAL A 70 3.94 -9.60 0.92
CA VAL A 70 5.21 -10.37 0.97
C VAL A 70 6.15 -9.80 2.02
N LEU A 71 6.30 -8.47 2.05
CA LEU A 71 7.08 -7.76 3.07
C LEU A 71 6.59 -8.07 4.49
N ALA A 72 5.27 -8.04 4.69
CA ALA A 72 4.67 -8.29 5.99
C ALA A 72 4.96 -9.70 6.50
N ALA A 73 4.92 -10.72 5.63
CA ALA A 73 5.22 -12.10 6.02
C ALA A 73 6.69 -12.28 6.41
N GLN A 74 7.62 -11.71 5.63
CA GLN A 74 9.05 -11.80 5.94
C GLN A 74 9.43 -11.01 7.21
N LEU A 75 8.78 -9.86 7.44
CA LEU A 75 8.95 -9.10 8.69
C LEU A 75 8.36 -9.83 9.90
N ASP A 76 7.21 -10.50 9.75
CA ASP A 76 6.60 -11.30 10.82
C ASP A 76 7.49 -12.49 11.19
N ASP A 77 8.10 -13.15 10.21
CA ASP A 77 9.05 -14.24 10.44
C ASP A 77 10.28 -13.76 11.24
N ALA A 78 10.98 -12.73 10.77
CA ALA A 78 12.13 -12.16 11.47
C ALA A 78 11.77 -11.65 12.88
N LEU A 79 10.62 -11.01 13.05
CA LEU A 79 10.13 -10.57 14.35
C LEU A 79 9.93 -11.76 15.30
N ARG A 80 9.40 -12.88 14.81
CA ARG A 80 9.16 -14.10 15.60
C ARG A 80 10.43 -14.85 15.96
N GLU A 81 11.52 -14.66 15.21
CA GLU A 81 12.85 -15.14 15.61
C GLU A 81 13.43 -14.34 16.79
N ASP A 82 13.15 -13.04 16.84
CA ASP A 82 13.70 -12.12 17.85
C ASP A 82 12.87 -12.01 19.13
N ILE A 83 11.55 -12.27 19.05
CA ILE A 83 10.62 -12.13 20.16
C ILE A 83 10.07 -13.49 20.57
N ASP A 84 10.30 -13.85 21.84
CA ASP A 84 9.72 -15.05 22.42
C ASP A 84 8.18 -14.99 22.47
N ASP A 85 7.53 -16.07 22.03
CA ASP A 85 6.10 -16.35 22.25
C ASP A 85 5.14 -15.26 21.74
N VAL A 86 5.40 -14.71 20.55
CA VAL A 86 4.60 -13.67 19.86
C VAL A 86 3.08 -13.95 19.91
N ASP A 87 2.66 -15.18 19.67
CA ASP A 87 1.23 -15.51 19.67
C ASP A 87 0.60 -15.35 21.05
N GLN A 88 1.35 -15.61 22.12
CA GLN A 88 0.87 -15.40 23.48
C GLN A 88 0.73 -13.91 23.80
N LEU A 89 1.70 -13.10 23.37
CA LEU A 89 1.63 -11.64 23.48
C LEU A 89 0.38 -11.09 22.76
N ILE A 90 0.14 -11.54 21.52
CA ILE A 90 -1.05 -11.17 20.74
C ILE A 90 -2.34 -11.59 21.47
N ARG A 91 -2.42 -12.82 21.99
CA ARG A 91 -3.60 -13.29 22.75
C ARG A 91 -3.84 -12.49 24.02
N ALA A 92 -2.78 -12.03 24.68
CA ALA A 92 -2.86 -11.19 25.88
C ALA A 92 -3.17 -9.72 25.56
N GLY A 93 -3.09 -9.30 24.30
CA GLY A 93 -3.22 -7.90 23.89
C GLY A 93 -1.96 -7.06 24.19
N GLU A 94 -0.82 -7.71 24.38
CA GLU A 94 0.46 -7.09 24.71
C GLU A 94 1.25 -6.81 23.42
N PHE A 95 0.98 -5.68 22.77
CA PHE A 95 1.58 -5.34 21.47
C PHE A 95 2.85 -4.49 21.56
N GLU A 96 3.21 -4.01 22.75
CA GLU A 96 4.35 -3.11 22.93
C GLU A 96 5.68 -3.72 22.44
N PRO A 97 6.01 -5.00 22.70
CA PRO A 97 7.23 -5.60 22.18
C PRO A 97 7.28 -5.64 20.64
N LEU A 98 6.15 -5.94 19.99
CA LEU A 98 6.03 -5.99 18.53
C LEU A 98 6.18 -4.59 17.93
N HIS A 99 5.53 -3.60 18.55
CA HIS A 99 5.61 -2.21 18.13
C HIS A 99 7.04 -1.66 18.28
N ASP A 100 7.73 -1.99 19.38
CA ASP A 100 9.09 -1.56 19.62
C ASP A 100 10.07 -2.18 18.62
N TRP A 101 9.91 -3.46 18.32
CA TRP A 101 10.70 -4.13 17.27
C TRP A 101 10.49 -3.47 15.90
N MET A 102 9.23 -3.24 15.50
CA MET A 102 8.92 -2.56 14.25
C MET A 102 9.44 -1.12 14.22
N THR A 103 9.44 -0.44 15.37
CA THR A 103 9.97 0.91 15.49
C THR A 103 11.47 0.93 15.29
N GLU A 104 12.19 -0.01 15.90
CA GLU A 104 13.65 -0.12 15.79
C GLU A 104 14.09 -0.49 14.38
N HIS A 105 13.47 -1.51 13.78
CA HIS A 105 13.94 -2.10 12.53
C HIS A 105 13.35 -1.46 11.27
N VAL A 106 12.18 -0.80 11.38
CA VAL A 106 11.46 -0.26 10.21
C VAL A 106 11.10 1.23 10.39
N HIS A 107 10.25 1.56 11.36
CA HIS A 107 9.58 2.88 11.37
C HIS A 107 10.55 4.04 11.60
N ARG A 108 11.54 3.88 12.48
CA ARG A 108 12.48 4.97 12.81
C ARG A 108 13.36 5.41 11.64
N HIS A 109 13.46 4.58 10.59
CA HIS A 109 14.31 4.87 9.43
C HIS A 109 13.62 5.77 8.40
N GLY A 110 12.28 5.81 8.35
CA GLY A 110 11.54 6.59 7.38
C GLY A 110 12.02 6.31 5.95
N GLN A 111 12.42 7.35 5.21
CA GLN A 111 12.96 7.24 3.85
C GLN A 111 14.49 7.25 3.79
N ARG A 112 15.17 6.89 4.89
CA ARG A 112 16.64 6.87 4.94
C ARG A 112 17.24 5.82 3.99
N TYR A 113 16.58 4.68 3.84
CA TYR A 113 17.01 3.55 3.02
C TYR A 113 16.00 3.28 1.90
N PRO A 114 16.47 2.83 0.73
CA PRO A 114 15.64 2.13 -0.25
C PRO A 114 14.91 0.94 0.40
N ALA A 115 13.75 0.56 -0.15
CA ALA A 115 12.91 -0.48 0.45
C ALA A 115 13.59 -1.86 0.50
N ASP A 116 14.30 -2.24 -0.56
CA ASP A 116 15.11 -3.46 -0.63
C ASP A 116 16.21 -3.49 0.44
N GLU A 117 16.93 -2.37 0.60
CA GLU A 117 17.96 -2.26 1.63
C GLU A 117 17.39 -2.25 3.05
N LEU A 118 16.25 -1.57 3.27
CA LEU A 118 15.60 -1.53 4.59
C LEU A 118 15.18 -2.93 5.04
N ILE A 119 14.68 -3.75 4.11
CA ILE A 119 14.21 -5.09 4.42
C ILE A 119 15.38 -6.01 4.72
N GLU A 120 16.43 -6.00 3.89
CA GLU A 120 17.63 -6.79 4.18
C GLU A 120 18.28 -6.40 5.52
N ARG A 121 18.20 -5.12 5.92
CA ARG A 121 18.63 -4.67 7.26
C ARG A 121 17.73 -5.16 8.38
N ALA A 122 16.41 -5.21 8.17
CA ALA A 122 15.43 -5.58 9.19
C ALA A 122 15.32 -7.10 9.38
N THR A 123 15.49 -7.87 8.31
CA THR A 123 15.24 -9.31 8.30
C THR A 123 16.50 -10.14 8.04
N GLY A 124 17.63 -9.51 7.72
CA GLY A 124 18.91 -10.18 7.50
C GLY A 124 19.11 -10.74 6.08
N GLU A 125 18.11 -10.67 5.21
CA GLU A 125 18.17 -11.21 3.85
C GLU A 125 17.31 -10.42 2.84
N PRO A 126 17.58 -10.52 1.52
CA PRO A 126 16.78 -9.86 0.50
C PRO A 126 15.30 -10.29 0.52
N LEU A 127 14.43 -9.45 -0.06
CA LEU A 127 13.01 -9.75 -0.17
C LEU A 127 12.75 -11.07 -0.91
N THR A 128 12.02 -11.99 -0.28
CA THR A 128 11.61 -13.27 -0.86
C THR A 128 10.12 -13.53 -0.65
N ALA A 129 9.49 -14.23 -1.60
CA ALA A 129 8.07 -14.62 -1.51
C ALA A 129 7.84 -15.88 -0.67
N GLU A 130 8.92 -16.58 -0.28
CA GLU A 130 8.86 -17.87 0.42
C GLU A 130 8.06 -17.77 1.73
N TYR A 131 8.39 -16.80 2.58
CA TYR A 131 7.66 -16.56 3.84
C TYR A 131 6.15 -16.32 3.65
N PHE A 132 5.77 -15.62 2.58
CA PHE A 132 4.35 -15.40 2.29
C PHE A 132 3.64 -16.69 1.86
N VAL A 133 4.31 -17.51 1.05
CA VAL A 133 3.76 -18.82 0.64
C VAL A 133 3.62 -19.73 1.85
N GLU A 134 4.64 -19.83 2.68
CA GLU A 134 4.60 -20.63 3.91
C GLU A 134 3.50 -20.16 4.87
N TYR A 135 3.37 -18.85 5.08
CA TYR A 135 2.27 -18.28 5.87
C TYR A 135 0.90 -18.65 5.29
N ALA A 136 0.72 -18.53 3.97
CA ALA A 136 -0.55 -18.83 3.32
C ALA A 136 -0.88 -20.33 3.41
N GLU A 137 0.10 -21.21 3.17
CA GLU A 137 -0.06 -22.67 3.29
C GLU A 137 -0.37 -23.06 4.73
N ALA A 138 0.33 -22.52 5.72
CA ALA A 138 0.04 -22.82 7.13
C ALA A 138 -1.36 -22.33 7.54
N LYS A 139 -1.75 -21.14 7.08
CA LYS A 139 -3.04 -20.53 7.45
C LYS A 139 -4.24 -21.18 6.75
N PHE A 140 -4.06 -21.66 5.52
CA PHE A 140 -5.17 -22.13 4.69
C PHE A 140 -5.10 -23.62 4.35
N GLY A 141 -3.97 -24.30 4.54
CA GLY A 141 -3.81 -25.73 4.31
C GLY A 141 -4.63 -26.57 5.27
N ASP A 142 -4.15 -26.71 6.51
CA ASP A 142 -4.81 -27.52 7.53
C ASP A 142 -6.28 -27.14 7.78
N PRO A 143 -6.67 -25.85 7.87
CA PRO A 143 -8.05 -25.49 8.14
C PRO A 143 -9.02 -25.82 7.00
N TYR A 144 -8.55 -25.93 5.75
CA TYR A 144 -9.38 -26.23 4.58
C TYR A 144 -9.09 -27.60 3.97
N GLY A 145 -8.14 -28.36 4.52
CA GLY A 145 -7.79 -29.72 4.10
C GLY A 145 -7.16 -29.79 2.71
N VAL A 146 -6.37 -28.79 2.33
CA VAL A 146 -5.64 -28.70 1.06
C VAL A 146 -4.14 -28.80 1.25
#